data_AF-A0A3R9EQ38-F1
#
_entry.id   AF-A0A3R9EQ38-F1
#
_cell.length_a   1.000
_cell.length_b   1.000
_cell.length_c   1.000
_cell.angle_alpha   90.00
_cell.angle_beta   90.00
_cell.angle_gamma   90.00
#
_symmetry.space_group_name_H-M   'P 1'
#
loop_
_entity.id
_entity.type
_entity.pdbx_description
1 polymer ?
#
loop_
_entity_poly.entity_id
_entity_poly.type
_entity_poly.pdbx_seq_one_letter_code
_entity_poly.pdbx_strand_id
1 'polypeptide(L)'
;MFLTKTVILKIANPDNDLVETMQKYSDGMNYASEIVFDKGKPIPAMKLQQEVYSYLRETLKLKSQMSCNIPGQVAECYKTLHKQKKAKWQKVRFSPSSMTFSYKRDFVIDENMVKITTINGRKAYSILNYDYAKQYFDGSWKYQASKVVKHKD
;
A
#
# COMPACT_ATOMS: atom_id res chain seq x y z
N MET A 1 -20.35 -15.81 10.81
CA MET A 1 -19.59 -15.52 9.57
C MET A 1 -19.58 -14.01 9.40
N PHE A 2 -18.41 -13.38 9.28
CA PHE A 2 -18.33 -11.94 9.00
C PHE A 2 -18.37 -11.74 7.48
N LEU A 3 -19.30 -10.92 6.99
CA LEU A 3 -19.34 -10.54 5.58
C LEU A 3 -18.26 -9.48 5.33
N THR A 4 -17.36 -9.75 4.39
CA THR A 4 -16.35 -8.78 3.93
C THR A 4 -16.66 -8.42 2.49
N LYS A 5 -16.71 -7.12 2.18
CA LYS A 5 -16.94 -6.63 0.83
C LYS A 5 -15.90 -5.60 0.42
N THR A 6 -15.38 -5.72 -0.80
CA THR A 6 -14.50 -4.73 -1.41
C THR A 6 -15.32 -3.81 -2.30
N VAL A 7 -15.18 -2.51 -2.08
CA VAL A 7 -15.86 -1.48 -2.85
C VAL A 7 -14.80 -0.63 -3.53
N ILE A 8 -14.94 -0.44 -4.84
CA ILE A 8 -14.05 0.42 -5.62
C ILE A 8 -14.69 1.80 -5.70
N LEU A 9 -13.95 2.82 -5.29
CA LEU A 9 -14.34 4.22 -5.32
C LEU A 9 -13.28 5.00 -6.12
N LYS A 10 -13.70 5.97 -6.92
CA LYS A 10 -12.76 6.80 -7.71
C LYS A 10 -12.44 8.08 -6.96
N ILE A 11 -11.17 8.46 -6.94
CA ILE A 11 -10.73 9.79 -6.51
C ILE A 11 -10.96 10.74 -7.70
N ALA A 12 -11.74 11.80 -7.51
CA ALA A 12 -12.16 12.68 -8.62
C ALA A 12 -10.99 13.46 -9.23
N ASN A 13 -10.14 14.05 -8.38
CA ASN A 13 -9.04 14.91 -8.79
C ASN A 13 -7.77 14.52 -8.02
N PRO A 14 -7.08 13.43 -8.40
CA PRO A 14 -5.81 13.09 -7.80
C PRO A 14 -4.77 14.15 -8.16
N ASP A 15 -3.84 14.41 -7.24
CA ASP A 15 -2.76 15.38 -7.45
C ASP A 15 -1.40 14.71 -7.56
N ASN A 16 -0.38 15.53 -7.78
CA ASN A 16 1.00 15.08 -7.89
C ASN A 16 1.54 14.51 -6.55
N ASP A 17 1.02 14.93 -5.40
CA ASP A 17 1.47 14.39 -4.11
C ASP A 17 1.12 12.91 -3.97
N LEU A 18 -0.08 12.52 -4.43
CA LEU A 18 -0.49 11.12 -4.43
C LEU A 18 0.35 10.28 -5.40
N VAL A 19 0.67 10.83 -6.58
CA VAL A 19 1.52 10.19 -7.59
C VAL A 19 2.95 10.03 -7.08
N GLU A 20 3.54 11.09 -6.51
CA GLU A 20 4.90 11.06 -5.96
C GLU A 20 4.99 10.10 -4.76
N THR A 21 3.96 10.08 -3.90
CA THR A 21 3.87 9.10 -2.81
C THR A 21 3.87 7.68 -3.36
N MET A 22 3.13 7.42 -4.45
CA MET A 22 3.10 6.11 -5.12
C MET A 22 4.46 5.71 -5.68
N GLN A 23 5.18 6.66 -6.29
CA GLN A 23 6.52 6.42 -6.80
C GLN A 23 7.48 6.05 -5.66
N LYS A 24 7.58 6.89 -4.63
CA LYS A 24 8.46 6.63 -3.47
C LYS A 24 8.12 5.34 -2.75
N TYR A 25 6.84 4.99 -2.66
CA TYR A 25 6.42 3.71 -2.09
C TYR A 25 6.94 2.53 -2.92
N SER A 26 6.78 2.61 -4.24
CA SER A 26 7.30 1.59 -5.17
C SER A 26 8.83 1.49 -5.13
N ASP A 27 9.53 2.62 -5.02
CA ASP A 27 10.99 2.66 -4.86
C ASP A 27 11.40 1.96 -3.57
N GLY A 28 10.68 2.22 -2.46
CA GLY A 28 10.90 1.53 -1.19
C GLY A 28 10.62 0.03 -1.25
N MET A 29 9.58 -0.39 -1.97
CA MET A 29 9.31 -1.81 -2.22
C MET A 29 10.42 -2.46 -3.04
N ASN A 30 10.91 -1.79 -4.09
CA ASN A 30 11.99 -2.29 -4.93
C ASN A 30 13.33 -2.37 -4.19
N TYR A 31 13.63 -1.40 -3.32
CA TYR A 31 14.78 -1.46 -2.42
C TYR A 31 14.68 -2.65 -1.47
N ALA A 32 13.55 -2.82 -0.78
CA ALA A 32 13.35 -3.97 0.09
C ALA A 32 13.40 -5.30 -0.69
N SER A 33 12.93 -5.31 -1.94
CA SER A 33 12.98 -6.48 -2.82
C SER A 33 14.43 -6.88 -3.16
N GLU A 34 15.32 -5.92 -3.36
CA GLU A 34 16.74 -6.15 -3.56
C GLU A 34 17.37 -6.86 -2.37
N ILE A 35 17.12 -6.33 -1.17
CA ILE A 35 17.59 -6.94 0.08
C ILE A 35 17.11 -8.38 0.23
N VAL A 36 15.82 -8.67 -0.04
CA VAL A 36 15.32 -10.06 0.03
C VAL A 36 15.97 -10.93 -1.04
N PHE A 37 16.07 -10.44 -2.28
CA PHE A 37 16.64 -11.18 -3.40
C PHE A 37 18.08 -11.62 -3.12
N ASP A 38 18.91 -10.71 -2.60
CA ASP A 38 20.32 -10.95 -2.31
C ASP A 38 20.52 -11.98 -1.20
N LYS A 39 19.55 -12.16 -0.29
CA LYS A 39 19.59 -13.24 0.73
C LYS A 39 19.34 -14.63 0.13
N GLY A 40 18.83 -14.72 -1.10
CA GLY A 40 18.57 -16.00 -1.79
C GLY A 40 17.39 -16.80 -1.26
N LYS A 41 16.63 -16.29 -0.27
CA LYS A 41 15.48 -16.98 0.33
C LYS A 41 14.48 -16.00 0.97
N PRO A 42 13.21 -16.40 1.16
CA PRO A 42 12.26 -15.58 1.91
C PRO A 42 12.77 -15.27 3.31
N ILE A 43 12.55 -14.05 3.77
CA ILE A 43 12.87 -13.61 5.12
C ILE A 43 11.61 -13.10 5.84
N PRO A 44 11.54 -13.24 7.18
CA PRO A 44 10.41 -12.71 7.95
C PRO A 44 10.27 -11.18 7.83
N ALA A 45 9.04 -10.68 7.77
CA ALA A 45 8.75 -9.24 7.63
C ALA A 45 9.44 -8.37 8.70
N MET A 46 9.45 -8.83 9.96
CA MET A 46 10.10 -8.11 11.07
C MET A 46 11.61 -7.96 10.85
N LYS A 47 12.27 -9.02 10.36
CA LYS A 47 13.71 -8.99 10.05
C LYS A 47 13.99 -8.06 8.88
N LEU A 48 13.18 -8.15 7.81
CA LEU A 48 13.30 -7.23 6.68
C LEU A 48 13.11 -5.77 7.11
N GLN A 49 12.13 -5.49 7.98
CA GLN A 49 11.91 -4.15 8.50
C GLN A 49 13.14 -3.61 9.23
N GLN A 50 13.80 -4.41 10.07
CA GLN A 50 15.05 -4.00 10.75
C GLN A 50 16.15 -3.59 9.74
N GLU A 51 16.23 -4.27 8.59
CA GLU A 51 17.25 -3.97 7.56
C GLU A 51 16.90 -2.73 6.71
N VAL A 52 15.62 -2.44 6.48
CA VAL A 52 15.22 -1.39 5.51
C VAL A 52 14.63 -0.13 6.14
N TYR A 53 14.16 -0.17 7.39
CA TYR A 53 13.35 0.90 7.97
C TYR A 53 14.04 2.26 7.96
N SER A 54 15.32 2.34 8.34
CA SER A 54 16.09 3.59 8.33
C SER A 54 16.19 4.17 6.93
N TYR A 55 16.50 3.36 5.90
CA TYR A 55 16.52 3.82 4.51
C TYR A 55 15.15 4.35 4.06
N LEU A 56 14.07 3.62 4.36
CA LEU A 56 12.70 4.04 4.00
C LEU A 56 12.31 5.37 4.66
N ARG A 57 12.69 5.58 5.92
CA ARG A 57 12.33 6.78 6.70
C ARG A 57 13.22 7.98 6.40
N GLU A 58 14.52 7.76 6.32
CA GLU A 58 15.51 8.84 6.29
C GLU A 58 15.93 9.20 4.87
N THR A 59 15.98 8.23 3.95
CA THR A 59 16.35 8.48 2.55
C THR A 59 15.11 8.76 1.70
N LEU A 60 14.15 7.82 1.68
CA LEU A 60 12.92 7.99 0.88
C LEU A 60 11.86 8.90 1.52
N LYS A 61 12.06 9.31 2.78
CA LYS A 61 11.15 10.17 3.54
C LYS A 61 9.71 9.62 3.65
N LEU A 62 9.52 8.32 3.48
CA LEU A 62 8.21 7.65 3.63
C LEU A 62 7.73 7.75 5.07
N LYS A 63 6.42 7.87 5.31
CA LYS A 63 5.87 7.93 6.67
C LYS A 63 6.00 6.58 7.39
N SER A 64 6.00 6.61 8.73
CA SER A 64 6.22 5.42 9.58
C SER A 64 5.36 4.22 9.19
N GLN A 65 4.06 4.43 8.98
CA GLN A 65 3.16 3.34 8.61
C GLN A 65 3.47 2.76 7.23
N MET A 66 3.84 3.58 6.24
CA MET A 66 4.30 3.11 4.93
C MET A 66 5.59 2.29 5.06
N SER A 67 6.55 2.77 5.86
CA SER A 67 7.81 2.09 6.14
C SER A 67 7.62 0.74 6.86
N CYS A 68 6.53 0.56 7.62
CA CYS A 68 6.16 -0.72 8.21
C CYS A 68 5.38 -1.63 7.23
N ASN A 69 4.54 -1.06 6.36
CA ASN A 69 3.73 -1.84 5.40
C ASN A 69 4.58 -2.46 4.28
N ILE A 70 5.65 -1.78 3.85
CA ILE A 70 6.52 -2.21 2.74
C ILE A 70 7.19 -3.56 3.04
N PRO A 71 7.93 -3.75 4.15
CA PRO A 71 8.55 -5.04 4.49
C PRO A 71 7.55 -6.20 4.53
N GLY A 72 6.35 -5.97 5.08
CA GLY A 72 5.31 -6.99 5.14
C GLY A 72 4.88 -7.47 3.75
N GLN A 73 4.62 -6.54 2.83
CA GLN A 73 4.21 -6.88 1.47
C GLN A 73 5.31 -7.56 0.68
N VAL A 74 6.54 -7.06 0.78
CA VAL A 74 7.68 -7.66 0.06
C VAL A 74 7.95 -9.07 0.59
N ALA A 75 7.98 -9.26 1.92
CA ALA A 75 8.19 -10.59 2.52
C ALA A 75 7.12 -11.60 2.10
N GLU A 76 5.82 -11.23 2.12
CA GLU A 76 4.75 -12.13 1.70
C GLU A 76 4.75 -12.41 0.19
N CYS A 77 5.18 -11.44 -0.63
CA CYS A 77 5.38 -11.64 -2.07
C CYS A 77 6.45 -12.72 -2.33
N TYR A 78 7.63 -12.59 -1.71
CA TYR A 78 8.71 -13.57 -1.85
C TYR A 78 8.37 -14.93 -1.25
N LYS A 79 7.63 -14.96 -0.14
CA LYS A 79 7.12 -16.21 0.45
C LYS A 79 6.16 -16.93 -0.49
N THR A 80 5.29 -16.18 -1.18
CA THR A 80 4.38 -16.72 -2.20
C THR A 80 5.17 -17.24 -3.40
N LEU A 81 6.13 -16.45 -3.90
CA LEU A 81 7.04 -16.85 -4.99
C LEU A 81 7.78 -18.17 -4.66
N HIS A 82 8.30 -18.29 -3.44
CA HIS A 82 9.03 -19.47 -3.00
C HIS A 82 8.14 -20.72 -2.84
N LYS A 83 6.89 -20.54 -2.40
CA LYS A 83 5.91 -21.63 -2.32
C LYS A 83 5.49 -22.14 -3.70
N GLN A 84 5.46 -21.26 -4.70
CA GLN A 84 5.24 -21.63 -6.09
C GLN A 84 6.52 -22.31 -6.63
N LYS A 85 6.74 -23.59 -6.28
CA LYS A 85 7.95 -24.39 -6.63
C LYS A 85 8.34 -24.40 -8.12
N LYS A 86 7.48 -23.90 -9.01
CA LYS A 86 7.73 -23.76 -10.45
C LYS A 86 8.47 -22.46 -10.82
N ALA A 87 8.48 -21.46 -9.94
CA ALA A 87 9.13 -20.18 -10.20
C ALA A 87 10.60 -20.22 -9.77
N LYS A 88 11.51 -19.85 -10.66
CA LYS A 88 12.91 -19.60 -10.31
C LYS A 88 12.98 -18.45 -9.30
N TRP A 89 13.93 -18.51 -8.39
CA TRP A 89 14.26 -17.37 -7.53
C TRP A 89 14.65 -16.18 -8.40
N GLN A 90 13.90 -15.09 -8.28
CA GLN A 90 14.04 -13.93 -9.15
C GLN A 90 13.74 -12.66 -8.37
N LYS A 91 14.37 -11.56 -8.78
CA LYS A 91 14.13 -10.24 -8.19
C LYS A 91 12.76 -9.74 -8.62
N VAL A 92 11.87 -9.50 -7.65
CA VAL A 92 10.55 -8.94 -7.93
C VAL A 92 10.70 -7.44 -8.20
N ARG A 93 10.01 -6.93 -9.23
CA ARG A 93 9.92 -5.50 -9.52
C ARG A 93 8.48 -5.06 -9.26
N PHE A 94 8.32 -4.10 -8.37
CA PHE A 94 7.05 -3.46 -8.06
C PHE A 94 6.91 -2.21 -8.93
N SER A 95 5.74 -2.06 -9.55
CA SER A 95 5.39 -0.89 -10.36
C SER A 95 4.76 0.21 -9.48
N PRO A 96 4.94 1.49 -9.84
CA PRO A 96 4.32 2.62 -9.15
C PRO A 96 2.84 2.77 -9.55
N SER A 97 2.07 1.71 -9.36
CA SER A 97 0.65 1.62 -9.73
C SER A 97 -0.26 1.29 -8.56
N SER A 98 0.30 0.96 -7.39
CA SER A 98 -0.51 0.70 -6.19
C SER A 98 0.25 0.91 -4.89
N MET A 99 -0.47 1.30 -3.85
CA MET A 99 0.02 1.32 -2.46
C MET A 99 -1.02 0.75 -1.51
N THR A 100 -0.56 0.04 -0.47
CA THR A 100 -1.43 -0.47 0.59
C THR A 100 -1.45 0.47 1.78
N PHE A 101 -2.66 0.83 2.21
CA PHE A 101 -2.94 1.77 3.29
C PHE A 101 -3.78 1.14 4.39
N SER A 102 -3.43 1.44 5.63
CA SER A 102 -4.15 1.02 6.83
C SER A 102 -5.20 2.05 7.25
N TYR A 103 -6.42 1.60 7.50
CA TYR A 103 -7.50 2.46 8.00
C TYR A 103 -7.13 3.10 9.34
N LYS A 104 -7.55 4.35 9.56
CA LYS A 104 -7.21 5.25 10.68
C LYS A 104 -5.73 5.65 10.80
N ARG A 105 -4.82 5.06 10.02
CA ARG A 105 -3.39 5.41 10.03
C ARG A 105 -2.95 6.10 8.75
N ASP A 106 -3.18 5.45 7.62
CA ASP A 106 -2.85 5.98 6.30
C ASP A 106 -4.06 6.67 5.65
N PHE A 107 -5.27 6.20 5.95
CA PHE A 107 -6.47 6.83 5.42
C PHE A 107 -7.66 6.81 6.38
N VAL A 108 -8.56 7.77 6.19
CA VAL A 108 -9.94 7.74 6.69
C VAL A 108 -10.86 8.12 5.53
N ILE A 109 -12.10 7.64 5.56
CA ILE A 109 -13.06 7.82 4.46
C ILE A 109 -14.46 8.05 5.03
N ASP A 110 -15.22 8.90 4.36
CA ASP A 110 -16.66 9.10 4.52
C ASP A 110 -17.35 9.05 3.14
N GLU A 111 -18.66 9.31 3.09
CA GLU A 111 -19.45 9.21 1.86
C GLU A 111 -18.98 10.17 0.73
N ASN A 112 -18.29 11.25 1.07
CA ASN A 112 -17.96 12.34 0.14
C ASN A 112 -16.46 12.47 -0.13
N MET A 113 -15.60 12.08 0.82
CA MET A 113 -14.16 12.23 0.70
C MET A 113 -13.36 11.10 1.34
N VAL A 114 -12.12 10.98 0.85
CA VAL A 114 -11.08 10.18 1.48
C VAL A 114 -9.93 11.10 1.89
N LYS A 115 -9.48 10.99 3.15
CA LYS A 115 -8.28 11.66 3.62
C LYS A 115 -7.13 10.66 3.64
N ILE A 116 -6.08 10.93 2.87
CA ILE A 116 -4.95 10.03 2.64
C ILE A 116 -3.66 10.69 3.11
N THR A 117 -2.86 9.95 3.86
CA THR A 117 -1.50 10.32 4.22
C THR A 117 -0.60 10.21 2.99
N THR A 118 0.00 11.33 2.60
CA THR A 118 1.02 11.42 1.54
C THR A 118 2.40 11.69 2.17
N ILE A 119 3.45 11.68 1.36
CA ILE A 119 4.78 12.15 1.78
C ILE A 119 4.75 13.62 2.28
N ASN A 120 3.91 14.46 1.68
CA ASN A 120 3.77 15.90 1.95
C ASN A 120 2.67 16.22 2.98
N GLY A 121 2.20 15.21 3.73
CA GLY A 121 1.17 15.36 4.76
C GLY A 121 -0.15 14.71 4.38
N ARG A 122 -1.15 14.79 5.26
CA ARG A 122 -2.46 14.19 5.00
C ARG A 122 -3.32 15.16 4.17
N LYS A 123 -3.84 14.69 3.05
CA LYS A 123 -4.68 15.46 2.11
C LYS A 123 -6.06 14.84 1.98
N ALA A 124 -7.06 15.67 1.74
CA ALA A 124 -8.44 15.25 1.49
C ALA A 124 -8.71 15.26 -0.02
N TYR A 125 -9.36 14.21 -0.51
CA TYR A 125 -9.75 14.07 -1.91
C TYR A 125 -11.23 13.71 -1.99
N SER A 126 -11.98 14.38 -2.86
CA SER A 126 -13.37 14.00 -3.16
C SER A 126 -13.42 12.63 -3.81
N ILE A 127 -14.39 11.82 -3.41
CA ILE A 127 -14.67 10.54 -4.04
C ILE A 127 -15.88 10.66 -4.98
N LEU A 128 -15.80 10.00 -6.13
CA LEU A 128 -16.97 9.73 -6.97
C LEU A 128 -17.64 8.50 -6.37
N ASN A 129 -18.64 8.74 -5.53
CA ASN A 129 -19.40 7.68 -4.88
C ASN A 129 -20.52 7.19 -5.80
N TYR A 130 -20.71 5.87 -5.83
CA TYR A 130 -21.78 5.24 -6.60
C TYR A 130 -22.97 4.97 -5.67
N ASP A 131 -24.20 5.00 -6.19
CA ASP A 131 -25.39 4.81 -5.35
C ASP A 131 -25.37 3.49 -4.56
N TYR A 132 -24.86 2.41 -5.17
CA TYR A 132 -24.74 1.12 -4.49
C TYR A 132 -23.76 1.16 -3.31
N ALA A 133 -22.79 2.09 -3.30
CA ALA A 133 -21.74 2.16 -2.30
C ALA A 133 -22.13 3.01 -1.08
N LYS A 134 -23.16 3.87 -1.20
CA LYS A 134 -23.67 4.71 -0.11
C LYS A 134 -24.03 3.91 1.15
N GLN A 135 -24.60 2.72 0.98
CA GLN A 135 -24.96 1.82 2.09
C GLN A 135 -23.78 1.41 2.99
N TYR A 136 -22.54 1.52 2.51
CA TYR A 136 -21.36 1.14 3.29
C TYR A 136 -20.86 2.26 4.22
N PHE A 137 -21.50 3.43 4.20
CA PHE A 137 -21.17 4.60 5.00
C PHE A 137 -22.15 4.86 6.16
N ASP A 138 -23.14 3.99 6.36
CA ASP A 138 -24.19 4.12 7.39
C ASP A 138 -23.71 3.84 8.84
N GLY A 139 -22.43 3.51 9.03
CA GLY A 139 -21.83 3.21 10.33
C GLY A 139 -21.97 1.75 10.78
N SER A 140 -22.70 0.90 10.04
CA SER A 140 -22.81 -0.54 10.33
C SER A 140 -21.57 -1.33 9.90
N TRP A 141 -20.69 -0.73 9.09
CA TRP A 141 -19.49 -1.35 8.54
C TRP A 141 -18.20 -0.90 9.23
N LYS A 142 -17.24 -1.83 9.32
CA LYS A 142 -15.87 -1.55 9.77
C LYS A 142 -14.92 -1.57 8.58
N TYR A 143 -14.17 -0.50 8.39
CA TYR A 143 -13.16 -0.43 7.33
C TYR A 143 -11.85 -1.10 7.75
N GLN A 144 -11.21 -1.76 6.78
CA GLN A 144 -9.94 -2.45 6.93
C GLN A 144 -8.85 -1.78 6.08
N ALA A 145 -7.71 -2.44 5.90
CA ALA A 145 -6.71 -1.98 4.95
C ALA A 145 -7.32 -1.90 3.53
N SER A 146 -6.88 -0.90 2.77
CA SER A 146 -7.30 -0.69 1.40
C SER A 146 -6.09 -0.43 0.50
N LYS A 147 -6.30 -0.47 -0.81
CA LYS A 147 -5.28 -0.12 -1.80
C LYS A 147 -5.72 1.11 -2.57
N VAL A 148 -4.81 2.06 -2.73
CA VAL A 148 -4.93 3.09 -3.76
C VAL A 148 -4.23 2.55 -4.99
N VAL A 149 -4.92 2.59 -6.12
CA VAL A 149 -4.43 2.08 -7.39
C VAL A 149 -4.49 3.16 -8.45
N LYS A 150 -3.45 3.25 -9.28
CA LYS A 150 -3.47 4.05 -10.50
C LYS A 150 -4.23 3.28 -11.57
N HIS A 151 -5.42 3.76 -11.92
CA HIS A 151 -6.18 3.20 -13.03
C HIS A 151 -5.46 3.53 -14.34
N LYS A 152 -5.43 2.58 -15.28
CA LYS A 152 -5.03 2.84 -16.66
C LYS A 152 -6.30 3.23 -17.40
N ASP A 153 -6.52 4.54 -17.54
CA ASP A 153 -7.44 5.05 -18.55
C ASP A 153 -6.71 5.12 -19.90
#